data_AF-A0A8I1MPY6-F1
#
_entry.id   AF-A0A8I1MPY6-F1
#
_cell.length_a   1.000
_cell.length_b   1.000
_cell.length_c   1.000
_cell.angle_alpha   90.00
_cell.angle_beta   90.00
_cell.angle_gamma   90.00
#
_symmetry.space_group_name_H-M   'P 1'
#
loop_
_entity.id
_entity.type
_entity.pdbx_description
1 polymer ?
#
loop_
_entity_poly.entity_id
_entity_poly.type
_entity_poly.pdbx_seq_one_letter_code
_entity_poly.pdbx_strand_id
1 'polypeptide(L)'
;MKTIVPSVPCRKIKAVVVAGVWAALVACLLPACATRSQFQKGYERGASDTVKRQYWILQDMQKREAVGQSKPRLSVYRLPIAPDPNATVKTVPYEISIPIYE
;
A
#
# COMPACT_ATOMS: atom_id res chain seq x y z
N MET A 1 44.29 28.75 -60.34
CA MET A 1 44.16 27.88 -59.16
C MET A 1 43.04 26.87 -59.44
N LYS A 2 43.37 25.62 -59.77
CA LYS A 2 42.38 24.56 -60.08
C LYS A 2 42.15 23.74 -58.81
N THR A 3 40.93 23.76 -58.28
CA THR A 3 40.50 22.89 -57.18
C THR A 3 40.20 21.50 -57.72
N ILE A 4 40.94 20.52 -57.20
CA ILE A 4 40.80 19.09 -57.53
C ILE A 4 39.73 18.52 -56.60
N VAL A 5 38.55 18.24 -57.15
CA VAL A 5 37.51 17.45 -56.47
C VAL A 5 37.92 15.97 -56.56
N PRO A 6 38.07 15.24 -55.45
CA PRO A 6 38.38 13.82 -55.53
C PRO A 6 37.14 13.05 -55.99
N SER A 7 37.27 12.35 -57.12
CA SER A 7 36.30 11.40 -57.62
C SER A 7 36.22 10.20 -56.67
N VAL A 8 35.15 10.17 -55.87
CA VAL A 8 34.84 9.01 -55.02
C VAL A 8 34.39 7.86 -55.92
N PRO A 9 35.01 6.67 -55.86
CA PRO A 9 34.63 5.54 -56.72
C PRO A 9 33.21 5.07 -56.39
N CYS A 10 32.34 5.09 -57.41
CA CYS A 10 30.91 4.77 -57.41
C CYS A 10 30.55 3.40 -56.75
N ARG A 11 31.52 2.49 -56.60
CA ARG A 11 31.35 1.20 -55.91
C ARG A 11 31.19 1.31 -54.39
N LYS A 12 31.82 2.30 -53.74
CA LYS A 12 31.80 2.41 -52.25
C LYS A 12 30.51 3.03 -51.71
N ILE A 13 29.86 3.91 -52.48
CA ILE A 13 28.61 4.57 -52.09
C ILE A 13 27.48 3.56 -51.96
N LYS A 14 27.38 2.59 -52.89
CA LYS A 14 26.36 1.53 -52.84
C LYS A 14 26.49 0.65 -51.60
N ALA A 15 27.72 0.29 -51.21
CA ALA A 15 27.97 -0.52 -50.02
C ALA A 15 27.63 0.21 -48.71
N VAL A 16 27.93 1.51 -48.64
CA VAL A 16 27.59 2.34 -47.46
C VAL A 16 26.08 2.51 -47.32
N VAL A 17 25.35 2.70 -48.42
CA VAL A 17 23.88 2.79 -48.41
C VAL A 17 23.25 1.46 -47.97
N VAL A 18 23.72 0.33 -48.50
CA VAL A 18 23.20 -0.99 -48.12
C VAL A 18 23.49 -1.31 -46.65
N ALA A 19 24.70 -1.00 -46.16
CA ALA A 19 25.05 -1.17 -44.75
C ALA A 19 24.22 -0.26 -43.83
N GLY A 20 23.96 0.99 -44.24
CA GLY A 20 23.11 1.92 -43.50
C GLY A 20 21.65 1.46 -43.43
N VAL A 21 21.11 0.93 -44.53
CA VAL A 21 19.74 0.39 -44.59
C VAL A 21 19.59 -0.87 -43.72
N TRP A 22 20.59 -1.76 -43.73
CA TRP A 22 20.61 -2.94 -42.86
C TRP A 22 20.75 -2.57 -41.38
N ALA A 23 21.61 -1.61 -41.04
CA ALA A 23 21.75 -1.12 -39.67
C ALA A 23 20.47 -0.45 -39.17
N ALA A 24 19.78 0.32 -40.01
CA ALA A 24 18.50 0.93 -39.69
C ALA A 24 17.39 -0.12 -39.49
N LEU A 25 17.35 -1.16 -40.32
CA LEU A 25 16.40 -2.27 -40.17
C LEU A 25 16.65 -3.07 -38.88
N VAL A 26 17.91 -3.35 -38.53
CA VAL A 26 18.27 -4.04 -37.28
C VAL A 26 17.95 -3.17 -36.07
N ALA A 27 18.21 -1.86 -36.12
CA ALA A 27 17.85 -0.92 -35.05
C ALA A 27 16.34 -0.81 -34.83
N CYS A 28 15.54 -0.86 -35.91
CA CYS A 28 14.07 -0.85 -35.83
C CYS A 28 13.46 -2.17 -35.33
N LEU A 29 14.20 -3.28 -35.34
CA LEU A 29 13.76 -4.60 -34.84
C LEU A 29 14.16 -4.88 -33.38
N LEU A 30 14.95 -3.99 -32.76
CA LEU A 30 15.36 -4.08 -31.36
C LEU A 30 14.39 -3.51 -30.28
N PRO A 31 13.20 -2.93 -30.55
CA PRO A 31 12.39 -2.34 -29.47
C PRO A 31 11.75 -3.40 -28.55
N ALA A 32 11.87 -4.69 -28.85
CA ALA A 32 11.35 -5.78 -28.03
C ALA A 32 12.01 -5.93 -26.64
N CYS A 33 13.19 -5.35 -26.41
CA CYS A 33 13.84 -5.41 -25.10
C CYS A 33 13.41 -4.27 -24.15
N ALA A 34 12.85 -3.17 -24.66
CA ALA A 34 12.41 -2.03 -23.83
C ALA A 34 11.05 -2.27 -23.14
N THR A 35 10.21 -3.13 -23.70
CA THR A 35 8.89 -3.47 -23.14
C THR A 35 8.99 -4.39 -21.92
N ARG A 36 10.00 -5.28 -21.86
CA ARG A 36 10.19 -6.21 -20.73
C ARG A 36 10.48 -5.49 -19.41
N SER A 37 11.29 -4.43 -19.44
CA SER A 37 11.63 -3.67 -18.23
C SER A 37 10.44 -2.88 -17.69
N GLN A 38 9.60 -2.32 -18.57
CA GLN A 38 8.36 -1.64 -18.18
C GLN A 38 7.34 -2.63 -17.60
N PHE A 39 7.21 -3.81 -18.21
CA PHE A 39 6.37 -4.89 -17.71
C PHE A 39 6.82 -5.37 -16.33
N GLN A 40 8.12 -5.65 -16.17
CA GLN A 40 8.70 -6.09 -14.89
C GLN A 40 8.47 -5.05 -13.79
N LYS A 41 8.69 -3.76 -14.11
CA LYS A 41 8.44 -2.66 -13.18
C LYS A 41 6.96 -2.53 -12.80
N GLY A 42 6.05 -2.78 -13.75
CA GLY A 42 4.62 -2.84 -13.48
C GLY A 42 4.24 -4.01 -12.57
N TYR A 43 4.82 -5.19 -12.84
CA TYR A 43 4.61 -6.40 -12.05
C TYR A 43 5.09 -6.23 -10.60
N GLU A 44 6.30 -5.71 -10.40
CA GLU A 44 6.86 -5.44 -9.06
C GLU A 44 6.03 -4.43 -8.28
N ARG A 45 5.55 -3.37 -8.94
CA ARG A 45 4.65 -2.39 -8.32
C ARG A 45 3.32 -3.04 -7.93
N GLY A 46 2.73 -3.86 -8.78
CA GLY A 46 1.49 -4.60 -8.50
C GLY A 46 1.66 -5.57 -7.32
N ALA A 47 2.75 -6.33 -7.31
CA ALA A 47 3.07 -7.25 -6.22
C ALA A 47 3.25 -6.52 -4.87
N SER A 48 3.87 -5.34 -4.88
CA SER A 48 4.00 -4.53 -3.65
C SER A 48 2.66 -4.01 -3.12
N ASP A 49 1.73 -3.68 -4.02
CA ASP A 49 0.38 -3.20 -3.66
C ASP A 49 -0.47 -4.36 -3.09
N THR A 50 -0.39 -5.55 -3.68
CA THR A 50 -1.11 -6.73 -3.15
C THR A 50 -0.64 -7.11 -1.75
N VAL A 51 0.67 -7.14 -1.49
CA VAL A 51 1.23 -7.41 -0.15
C VAL A 51 0.77 -6.36 0.86
N LYS A 52 0.79 -5.07 0.48
CA LYS A 52 0.33 -4.00 1.36
C LYS A 52 -1.16 -4.12 1.69
N ARG A 53 -2.00 -4.45 0.70
CA ARG A 53 -3.43 -4.70 0.92
C ARG A 53 -3.66 -5.88 1.85
N GLN A 54 -2.96 -6.99 1.64
CA GLN A 54 -3.03 -8.16 2.53
C GLN A 54 -2.64 -7.81 3.96
N TYR A 55 -1.56 -7.03 4.14
CA TYR A 55 -1.14 -6.53 5.44
C TYR A 55 -2.24 -5.70 6.12
N TRP A 56 -2.85 -4.74 5.41
CA TRP A 56 -3.91 -3.91 5.99
C TRP A 56 -5.17 -4.69 6.33
N ILE A 57 -5.53 -5.69 5.51
CA ILE A 57 -6.67 -6.58 5.81
C ILE A 57 -6.39 -7.37 7.09
N LEU A 58 -5.22 -8.00 7.21
CA LEU A 58 -4.85 -8.75 8.41
C LEU A 58 -4.79 -7.84 9.65
N GLN A 59 -4.23 -6.64 9.51
CA GLN A 59 -4.17 -5.68 10.61
C GLN A 59 -5.58 -5.21 11.03
N ASP A 60 -6.49 -4.97 10.08
CA ASP A 60 -7.88 -4.60 10.38
C ASP A 60 -8.62 -5.75 11.09
N MET A 61 -8.44 -6.99 10.63
CA MET A 61 -9.00 -8.18 11.28
C MET A 61 -8.49 -8.31 12.71
N GLN A 62 -7.18 -8.18 12.94
CA GLN A 62 -6.59 -8.23 14.28
C GLN A 62 -7.09 -7.11 15.19
N LYS A 63 -7.26 -5.89 14.67
CA LYS A 63 -7.83 -4.77 15.42
C LYS A 63 -9.28 -5.05 15.81
N ARG A 64 -10.10 -5.56 14.89
CA ARG A 64 -11.49 -5.92 15.17
C ARG A 64 -11.61 -7.05 16.18
N GLU A 65 -10.73 -8.05 16.12
CA GLU A 65 -10.67 -9.11 17.12
C GLU A 65 -10.24 -8.56 18.49
N ALA A 66 -9.23 -7.68 18.53
CA ALA A 66 -8.80 -7.04 19.78
C ALA A 66 -9.89 -6.14 20.40
N VAL A 67 -10.61 -5.37 19.58
CA VAL A 67 -11.73 -4.52 20.01
C VAL A 67 -12.96 -5.36 20.38
N GLY A 68 -13.23 -6.44 19.67
CA GLY A 68 -14.32 -7.37 19.99
C GLY A 68 -14.08 -8.19 21.26
N GLN A 69 -12.82 -8.30 21.72
CA GLN A 69 -12.44 -8.98 22.95
C GLN A 69 -12.35 -8.06 24.18
N SER A 70 -12.50 -6.74 24.04
CA SER A 70 -12.78 -5.89 25.20
C SER A 70 -14.22 -6.16 25.65
N LYS A 71 -14.42 -7.26 26.38
CA LYS A 71 -15.65 -7.45 27.16
C LYS A 71 -15.83 -6.19 28.00
N PRO A 72 -17.02 -5.55 27.97
CA PRO A 72 -17.24 -4.35 28.75
C PRO A 72 -16.86 -4.66 30.19
N ARG A 73 -15.98 -3.83 30.77
CA ARG A 73 -15.50 -4.06 32.12
C ARG A 73 -16.65 -3.71 33.06
N LEU A 74 -17.21 -4.73 33.71
CA LEU A 74 -18.22 -4.52 34.75
C LEU A 74 -17.52 -4.01 36.01
N SER A 75 -17.58 -2.70 36.24
CA SER A 75 -17.18 -2.09 37.51
C SER A 75 -18.41 -1.91 38.40
N VAL A 76 -18.32 -2.32 39.67
CA VAL A 76 -19.42 -2.20 40.63
C VAL A 76 -19.10 -1.08 41.61
N TYR A 77 -19.83 0.03 41.52
CA TYR A 77 -19.69 1.14 42.45
C TYR A 77 -20.62 0.95 43.65
N ARG A 78 -20.07 1.06 44.86
CA ARG A 78 -20.82 0.88 46.12
C ARG A 78 -21.02 2.23 46.80
N LEU A 79 -22.28 2.56 47.08
CA LEU A 79 -22.63 3.77 47.83
C LEU A 79 -23.20 3.37 49.19
N PRO A 80 -22.52 3.69 50.30
CA PRO A 80 -23.10 3.54 51.63
C PRO A 80 -24.10 4.67 51.88
N ILE A 81 -25.34 4.33 52.24
CA ILE A 81 -26.38 5.29 52.60
C ILE A 81 -26.55 5.26 54.11
N ALA A 82 -26.24 6.40 54.74
CA ALA A 82 -26.54 6.62 56.14
C ALA A 82 -28.04 6.92 56.30
N PRO A 83 -28.70 6.36 57.32
CA PRO A 83 -30.10 6.64 57.57
C PRO A 83 -30.28 8.08 58.06
N ASP A 84 -31.27 8.77 57.49
CA ASP A 84 -31.66 10.10 57.95
C ASP A 84 -32.35 9.98 59.32
N PRO A 85 -31.82 10.62 60.38
CA PRO A 85 -32.39 10.53 61.72
C PRO A 85 -33.81 11.13 61.83
N ASN A 86 -34.24 11.96 60.87
CA ASN A 86 -35.53 12.64 60.89
C ASN A 86 -36.57 12.05 59.92
N ALA A 87 -36.25 10.93 59.26
CA ALA A 87 -37.18 10.27 58.34
C ALA A 87 -38.30 9.55 59.09
N THR A 88 -39.54 9.65 58.58
CA THR A 88 -40.73 8.95 59.10
C THR A 88 -40.54 7.43 59.16
N VAL A 89 -39.73 6.86 58.26
CA VAL A 89 -39.39 5.43 58.23
C VAL A 89 -37.93 5.28 58.64
N LYS A 90 -37.69 4.64 59.79
CA LYS A 90 -36.34 4.33 60.27
C LYS A 90 -35.73 3.23 59.42
N THR A 91 -34.65 3.54 58.73
CA THR A 91 -33.87 2.58 57.95
C THR A 91 -32.58 2.22 58.67
N VAL A 92 -32.07 1.02 58.41
CA VAL A 92 -30.75 0.56 58.86
C VAL A 92 -29.74 0.92 57.77
N PRO A 93 -28.47 1.23 58.07
CA PRO A 93 -27.46 1.49 57.04
C PRO A 93 -27.41 0.37 56.00
N TYR A 94 -27.48 0.73 54.72
CA TYR A 94 -27.42 -0.22 53.61
C TYR A 94 -26.51 0.31 52.51
N GLU A 95 -25.99 -0.61 51.70
CA GLU A 95 -25.17 -0.29 50.53
C GLU A 95 -25.98 -0.52 49.26
N ILE A 96 -25.94 0.45 48.34
CA ILE A 96 -26.45 0.28 46.98
C ILE A 96 -25.27 -0.03 46.05
N SER A 97 -25.41 -1.08 45.24
CA SER A 97 -24.46 -1.41 44.17
C SER A 97 -25.01 -0.97 42.81
N ILE A 98 -24.27 -0.10 42.12
CA ILE A 98 -24.61 0.33 40.75
C ILE A 98 -23.62 -0.34 39.79
N PRO A 99 -24.09 -1.20 38.86
CA PRO A 99 -23.24 -1.78 37.83
C PRO A 99 -22.97 -0.74 36.74
N ILE A 100 -21.69 -0.48 36.45
CA ILE A 100 -21.22 0.39 35.39
C ILE A 100 -20.55 -0.50 34.34
N TYR A 101 -20.94 -0.31 33.08
CA TYR A 101 -20.31 -0.97 31.93
C TYR A 101 -19.36 0.04 31.28
N GLU A 102 -18.06 -0.24 31.37
CA GLU A 102 -16.98 0.51 30.68
C GLU A 102 -16.61 -0.11 29.34
#